data_AF-A0A832C8I6-F1
#
_entry.id   AF-A0A832C8I6-F1
#
_cell.length_a   1.000
_cell.length_b   1.000
_cell.length_c   1.000
_cell.angle_alpha   90.00
_cell.angle_beta   90.00
_cell.angle_gamma   90.00
#
_symmetry.space_group_name_H-M   'P 1'
#
loop_
_entity.id
_entity.type
_entity.pdbx_description
1 polymer ?
#
loop_
_entity_poly.entity_id
_entity_poly.type
_entity_poly.pdbx_seq_one_letter_code
_entity_poly.pdbx_strand_id
1 'polypeptide(L)' 'MLILGVFIAYLILMVVIGLYEYRRTKNLAEFYIAGKKLGALAVSFSFFATYFSTAAFLGGGGTGFLLGFQWSAFLI' A
#
# COMPACT_ATOMS: atom_id res chain seq x y z
N MET A 1 -10.40 -23.46 2.92
CA MET A 1 -9.85 -23.48 1.54
C MET A 1 -10.01 -22.13 0.84
N LEU A 2 -11.19 -21.48 0.88
CA LEU A 2 -11.42 -20.17 0.25
C LEU A 2 -10.46 -19.04 0.70
N ILE A 3 -10.23 -18.87 2.00
CA ILE A 3 -9.35 -17.81 2.53
C ILE A 3 -7.93 -17.93 1.96
N LEU A 4 -7.35 -19.13 2.03
CA LEU A 4 -6.02 -19.40 1.49
C LEU A 4 -5.98 -19.19 -0.03
N GLY A 5 -7.02 -19.59 -0.75
CA GLY A 5 -7.14 -19.36 -2.19
C GLY A 5 -7.12 -17.87 -2.55
N VAL A 6 -7.91 -17.05 -1.85
CA VAL A 6 -7.94 -15.58 -2.05
C VAL A 6 -6.59 -14.96 -1.71
N PHE A 7 -5.97 -15.37 -0.61
CA PHE A 7 -4.65 -14.86 -0.21
C PHE A 7 -3.56 -15.17 -1.23
N ILE A 8 -3.50 -16.42 -1.72
CA ILE A 8 -2.52 -16.81 -2.75
C ILE A 8 -2.79 -16.05 -4.06
N ALA A 9 -4.05 -15.90 -4.46
CA ALA A 9 -4.40 -15.14 -5.65
C ALA A 9 -3.95 -13.68 -5.56
N TYR A 10 -4.14 -13.04 -4.40
CA TYR A 10 -3.64 -11.68 -4.15
C TYR A 10 -2.12 -11.58 -4.28
N LEU A 11 -1.36 -12.51 -3.69
CA LEU A 11 0.09 -12.53 -3.79
C LEU A 11 0.57 -12.69 -5.24
N ILE A 12 -0.04 -13.62 -5.99
CA ILE A 12 0.27 -13.83 -7.40
C ILE A 12 0.00 -12.54 -8.19
N LEU A 13 -1.14 -11.89 -7.96
CA LEU A 13 -1.49 -10.64 -8.63
C LEU A 13 -0.44 -9.55 -8.37
N MET A 14 -0.01 -9.37 -7.12
CA MET A 14 1.02 -8.39 -6.75
C MET A 14 2.34 -8.66 -7.47
N VAL A 15 2.79 -9.92 -7.53
CA VAL A 15 4.02 -10.31 -8.24
C VAL A 15 3.89 -10.05 -9.74
N VAL A 16 2.76 -10.40 -10.35
CA VAL A 16 2.52 -10.19 -11.78
C VAL A 16 2.56 -8.70 -12.13
N ILE A 17 1.92 -7.85 -11.33
CA ILE A 17 1.95 -6.39 -11.52
C ILE A 17 3.39 -5.85 -11.41
N GLY A 18 4.12 -6.30 -10.38
CA GLY A 18 5.52 -5.90 -10.20
C GLY A 18 6.42 -6.30 -11.38
N LEU A 19 6.28 -7.53 -11.87
CA LEU A 19 7.04 -8.01 -13.03
C LEU A 19 6.67 -7.27 -14.32
N TYR A 20 5.39 -6.92 -14.49
CA TYR A 20 4.90 -6.18 -15.64
C TYR A 20 5.53 -4.79 -15.72
N GLU A 21 5.51 -4.03 -14.62
CA GLU A 21 6.09 -2.68 -14.56
C GLU A 21 7.63 -2.71 -14.56
N TYR A 22 8.24 -3.71 -13.91
CA TYR A 22 9.69 -3.90 -13.94
C TYR A 22 10.23 -4.00 -15.37
N ARG A 23 9.56 -4.76 -16.24
CA ARG A 23 9.95 -4.89 -17.65
C ARG A 23 9.82 -3.60 -18.46
N ARG A 24 9.04 -2.62 -17.98
CA ARG A 24 8.77 -1.35 -18.66
C ARG A 24 9.67 -0.22 -18.18
N THR A 25 10.26 -0.36 -16.99
CA THR A 25 11.14 0.64 -16.38
C THR A 25 12.51 0.61 -17.05
N LYS A 26 12.90 1.69 -17.72
CA LYS A 26 14.17 1.76 -18.49
C LYS A 26 15.22 2.68 -17.88
N ASN A 27 14.84 3.58 -16.98
CA ASN A 27 15.74 4.56 -16.39
C ASN A 27 15.36 4.92 -14.94
N LEU A 28 16.22 5.69 -14.27
CA LEU A 28 16.01 6.09 -12.88
C LEU A 28 14.78 6.99 -12.69
N ALA A 29 14.46 7.84 -13.66
CA ALA A 29 13.28 8.71 -13.57
C ALA A 29 11.97 7.91 -13.62
N GLU A 30 11.91 6.85 -14.42
CA GLU A 30 10.78 5.92 -14.42
C GLU A 30 10.72 5.11 -13.12
N PHE A 31 11.87 4.72 -12.56
CA PHE A 31 11.91 3.98 -11.31
C PHE A 31 11.47 4.80 -10.09
N TYR A 32 11.96 6.04 -9.93
CA TYR A 32 11.70 6.84 -8.73
C TYR A 32 10.38 7.60 -8.75
N ILE A 33 9.96 8.07 -9.92
CA ILE A 33 8.80 8.97 -10.06
C ILE A 33 7.84 8.56 -11.16
N ALA A 34 7.94 7.32 -11.66
CA ALA A 34 7.13 6.82 -12.78
C ALA A 34 7.13 7.77 -13.99
N GLY A 35 8.26 8.46 -14.21
CA GLY A 35 8.41 9.44 -15.28
C GLY A 35 7.48 10.65 -15.19
N LYS A 36 6.95 10.97 -14.00
CA LYS A 36 5.93 12.01 -13.76
C LYS A 36 4.61 11.79 -14.50
N LYS A 37 4.29 10.52 -14.82
CA LYS A 37 3.09 10.14 -15.58
C LYS A 37 1.91 9.74 -14.69
N LEU A 38 2.12 9.56 -13.39
CA LEU A 38 1.06 9.17 -12.46
C LEU A 38 0.11 10.35 -12.22
N GLY A 39 -1.19 10.13 -12.43
CA GLY A 39 -2.22 11.11 -12.10
C GLY A 39 -2.40 11.28 -10.59
N ALA A 40 -3.00 12.41 -10.17
CA ALA A 40 -3.18 12.77 -8.77
C ALA A 40 -3.88 11.67 -7.94
N LEU A 41 -4.86 10.98 -8.52
CA LEU A 41 -5.56 9.88 -7.85
C LEU A 41 -4.63 8.70 -7.50
N ALA A 42 -3.85 8.23 -8.48
CA ALA A 42 -2.93 7.11 -8.26
C ALA A 42 -1.87 7.45 -7.21
N VAL A 43 -1.34 8.68 -7.25
CA VAL A 43 -0.39 9.18 -6.25
C VAL A 43 -1.05 9.26 -4.87
N SER A 44 -2.27 9.76 -4.77
CA SER A 44 -3.00 9.86 -3.49
C SER A 44 -3.24 8.49 -2.87
N PHE A 45 -3.71 7.52 -3.66
CA PHE A 45 -3.90 6.15 -3.18
C PHE A 45 -2.59 5.51 -2.74
N SER A 46 -1.51 5.70 -3.49
CA SER A 46 -0.18 5.20 -3.09
C SER A 46 0.27 5.81 -1.77
N PHE A 47 0.09 7.12 -1.58
CA PHE A 47 0.44 7.81 -0.35
C PHE A 47 -0.33 7.23 0.85
N PHE A 48 -1.64 7.10 0.74
CA PHE A 48 -2.46 6.52 1.81
C PHE A 48 -2.14 5.05 2.06
N ALA A 49 -1.87 4.26 1.02
CA ALA A 49 -1.48 2.85 1.18
C ALA A 49 -0.13 2.72 1.92
N THR A 50 0.82 3.61 1.67
CA THR A 50 2.09 3.64 2.42
C THR A 50 1.89 4.12 3.86
N TYR A 51 1.02 5.11 4.06
CA TYR A 51 0.71 5.66 5.38
C TYR A 51 0.03 4.60 6.27
N PHE A 52 -0.99 3.93 5.75
CA PHE A 52 -1.72 2.85 6.42
C PHE A 52 -0.99 1.51 6.28
N SER A 53 0.16 1.40 6.92
CA SER A 53 0.93 0.16 7.01
C SER A 53 0.33 -0.82 8.03
N THR A 54 0.84 -2.05 8.05
CA THR A 54 0.47 -3.07 9.05
C THR A 54 0.64 -2.58 10.49
N ALA A 55 1.65 -1.73 10.74
CA ALA A 55 1.85 -1.11 12.05
C ALA A 55 0.71 -0.15 12.41
N ALA A 56 0.21 0.61 11.44
CA ALA A 56 -0.91 1.53 11.64
C ALA A 56 -2.23 0.78 11.91
N PHE A 57 -2.41 -0.43 11.39
CA PHE A 57 -3.61 -1.24 11.68
C PHE A 57 -3.51 -2.02 12.99
N LEU A 58 -2.38 -2.69 13.26
CA LEU A 58 -2.21 -3.49 14.48
C LEU A 58 -1.96 -2.61 15.71
N GLY A 59 -1.01 -1.67 15.62
CA GLY A 59 -0.78 -0.66 16.66
C GLY A 59 -2.00 0.23 16.80
N GLY A 60 -2.51 0.68 15.66
CA GLY A 60 -3.89 1.08 15.39
C GLY A 60 -4.96 0.69 16.39
N GLY A 61 -5.50 -0.50 16.11
CA GLY A 61 -6.60 -1.07 16.86
C GLY A 61 -6.22 -1.33 18.32
N GLY A 62 -4.98 -1.76 18.58
CA GLY A 62 -4.52 -2.01 19.95
C GLY A 62 -4.51 -0.75 20.81
N THR A 63 -3.99 0.35 20.30
CA THR A 63 -3.96 1.62 21.03
C THR A 63 -5.34 2.26 21.08
N GLY A 64 -6.14 2.15 20.03
CA GLY A 64 -7.55 2.59 20.04
C GLY A 64 -8.40 1.84 21.06
N PHE A 65 -8.14 0.54 21.28
CA PHE A 65 -8.80 -0.25 22.33
C PHE A 65 -8.46 0.24 23.74
N LEU A 66 -7.20 0.64 23.98
CA LEU A 66 -6.72 1.08 25.29
C LEU A 66 -7.03 2.55 25.60
N LEU A 67 -6.90 3.44 24.62
CA LEU A 67 -6.96 4.89 24.79
C LEU A 67 -8.23 5.52 24.19
N GLY A 68 -9.09 4.73 23.55
CA GLY A 68 -10.26 5.21 22.83
C GLY A 68 -9.92 5.92 21.50
N PHE A 69 -10.92 6.55 20.91
CA PHE A 69 -10.82 7.17 19.58
C PHE A 69 -9.80 8.31 19.50
N GLN A 70 -9.44 8.93 20.62
CA GLN A 70 -8.53 10.07 20.66
C GLN A 70 -7.13 9.77 20.10
N TRP A 71 -6.67 8.51 20.17
CA TRP A 71 -5.40 8.11 19.58
C TRP A 71 -5.36 8.28 18.05
N SER A 72 -6.53 8.28 17.38
CA SER A 72 -6.60 8.55 15.93
C SER A 72 -6.16 9.95 15.52
N ALA A 73 -6.04 10.90 16.45
CA ALA A 73 -5.46 12.22 16.17
C ALA A 73 -3.99 12.14 15.71
N PHE A 74 -3.29 11.05 16.01
CA PHE A 74 -1.92 10.79 15.53
C PHE A 74 -1.88 10.08 14.16
N LEU A 75 -3.04 9.74 13.57
CA LEU A 75 -3.19 9.13 12.25
C LEU A 75 -3.45 10.15 11.12
N ILE A 76 -3.30 11.44 11.39
CA ILE A 76 -3.39 12.56 10.43
C ILE A 76 -2.12 13.39 10.56
#